data_AF-A0A3M1ZSA7-F1
#
_entry.id   AF-A0A3M1ZSA7-F1
#
_cell.length_a   1.000
_cell.length_b   1.000
_cell.length_c   1.000
_cell.angle_alpha   90.00
_cell.angle_beta   90.00
_cell.angle_gamma   90.00
#
_symmetry.space_group_name_H-M   'P 1'
#
loop_
_entity.id
_entity.type
_entity.pdbx_description
1 polymer ?
#
loop_
_entity_poly.entity_id
_entity_poly.type
_entity_poly.pdbx_seq_one_letter_code
_entity_poly.pdbx_strand_id
1 'polypeptide(L)'
;MEKHHLHLLFTASRYWPIIGGAELHTHKLVQALSQRHNITIVTQMDGAYHQWVRRTTILAPGRAKVYQDGPARVVRLGISPAEKLFLLPFVLYYAASRQLSQWAMDSVIGRKIERYAHTANLIHAIHTGAYYLDWLAYNIARKKNIPFVVTLYTHPTEKKLSSLHRLYQAADALIAMTAVEKNWLVSQ
;
A
#
# COMPACT_ATOMS: atom_id res chain seq x y z
N MET A 1 -6.37 24.05 21.37
CA MET A 1 -5.76 22.84 20.78
C MET A 1 -5.13 23.24 19.45
N GLU A 2 -3.81 23.27 19.40
CA GLU A 2 -3.06 23.52 18.18
C GLU A 2 -3.36 22.38 17.19
N LYS A 3 -3.94 22.69 16.03
CA LYS A 3 -4.22 21.68 15.01
C LYS A 3 -2.90 21.38 14.31
N HIS A 4 -2.23 20.29 14.70
CA HIS A 4 -1.04 19.84 13.98
C HIS A 4 -1.42 19.43 12.55
N HIS A 5 -0.91 20.19 11.59
CA HIS A 5 -1.08 19.90 10.18
C HIS A 5 -0.03 18.89 9.76
N LEU A 6 -0.47 17.72 9.28
CA LEU A 6 0.39 16.59 8.94
C LEU A 6 0.28 16.27 7.47
N HIS A 7 1.33 15.67 6.92
CA HIS A 7 1.37 15.08 5.60
C HIS A 7 1.31 13.56 5.73
N LEU A 8 0.21 12.98 5.31
CA LEU A 8 -0.06 11.56 5.42
C LEU A 8 0.10 10.90 4.04
N LEU A 9 0.96 9.88 3.96
CA LEU A 9 1.12 9.07 2.76
C LEU A 9 0.38 7.75 2.94
N PHE A 10 -0.69 7.55 2.19
CA PHE A 10 -1.39 6.27 2.12
C PHE A 10 -0.84 5.43 0.97
N THR A 11 -0.68 4.13 1.20
CA THR A 11 -0.40 3.16 0.13
C THR A 11 -1.50 2.12 0.08
N ALA A 12 -2.08 1.89 -1.10
CA ALA A 12 -3.11 0.88 -1.28
C ALA A 12 -2.94 0.21 -2.65
N SER A 13 -3.33 -1.05 -2.82
CA SER A 13 -3.28 -1.66 -4.17
C SER A 13 -4.26 -0.96 -5.12
N ARG A 14 -5.41 -0.55 -4.56
CA ARG A 14 -6.58 0.05 -5.22
C ARG A 14 -7.16 1.15 -4.33
N TYR A 15 -7.85 2.09 -4.94
CA TYR A 15 -8.54 3.18 -4.24
C TYR A 15 -9.74 3.65 -5.07
N TRP A 16 -10.59 4.49 -4.46
CA TRP A 16 -11.66 5.22 -5.12
C TRP A 16 -11.20 5.78 -6.48
N PRO A 17 -11.95 5.63 -7.59
CA PRO A 17 -13.38 5.27 -7.67
C PRO A 17 -13.67 3.77 -7.71
N ILE A 18 -12.70 2.89 -7.45
CA ILE A 18 -12.99 1.46 -7.32
C ILE A 18 -13.86 1.24 -6.09
N ILE A 19 -14.97 0.51 -6.26
CA ILE A 19 -15.93 0.25 -5.20
C ILE A 19 -15.69 -1.15 -4.62
N GLY A 20 -15.38 -1.18 -3.33
CA GLY A 20 -15.25 -2.35 -2.48
C GLY A 20 -15.29 -1.90 -1.01
N GLY A 21 -15.43 -2.83 -0.06
CA GLY A 21 -15.56 -2.48 1.36
C GLY A 21 -14.35 -1.70 1.89
N ALA A 22 -13.14 -2.18 1.56
CA ALA A 22 -11.90 -1.54 1.95
C ALA A 22 -11.69 -0.19 1.25
N GLU A 23 -11.98 -0.12 -0.05
CA GLU A 23 -11.81 1.10 -0.83
C GLU A 23 -12.78 2.19 -0.39
N LEU A 24 -14.05 1.86 -0.11
CA LEU A 24 -15.05 2.83 0.35
C LEU A 24 -14.76 3.32 1.76
N HIS A 25 -14.37 2.42 2.68
CA HIS A 25 -13.98 2.81 4.03
C HIS A 25 -12.76 3.75 4.00
N THR A 26 -11.73 3.37 3.22
CA THR A 26 -10.53 4.20 3.06
C THR A 26 -10.85 5.56 2.44
N HIS A 27 -11.73 5.60 1.43
CA HIS A 27 -12.19 6.85 0.83
C HIS A 27 -12.84 7.79 1.86
N LYS A 28 -13.73 7.26 2.71
CA LYS A 28 -14.36 8.07 3.78
C LYS A 28 -13.38 8.51 4.85
N LEU A 29 -12.42 7.66 5.21
CA LEU A 29 -11.33 8.02 6.13
C LEU A 29 -10.49 9.17 5.55
N VAL A 30 -10.08 9.06 4.29
CA VAL A 30 -9.31 10.11 3.58
C VAL A 30 -10.10 11.42 3.50
N GLN A 31 -11.39 11.38 3.20
CA GLN A 31 -12.24 12.59 3.16
C GLN A 31 -12.29 13.29 4.53
N ALA A 32 -12.43 12.52 5.61
CA ALA A 32 -12.48 13.06 6.97
C ALA A 32 -11.13 13.65 7.42
N LEU A 33 -10.03 12.93 7.17
CA LEU A 33 -8.68 13.38 7.55
C LEU A 33 -8.21 14.57 6.70
N SER A 34 -8.62 14.65 5.44
CA SER A 34 -8.30 15.76 4.53
C SER A 34 -8.84 17.12 5.00
N GLN A 35 -9.76 17.14 5.98
CA GLN A 35 -10.23 18.39 6.59
C GLN A 35 -9.19 19.05 7.49
N ARG A 36 -8.12 18.34 7.85
CA ARG A 36 -7.11 18.79 8.84
C ARG A 36 -5.67 18.49 8.42
N HIS A 37 -5.47 17.60 7.46
CA HIS A 37 -4.15 17.11 7.06
C HIS A 37 -4.06 17.05 5.54
N ASN A 38 -2.83 17.15 5.02
CA ASN A 38 -2.55 16.90 3.61
C ASN A 38 -2.43 15.39 3.39
N ILE A 39 -3.16 14.86 2.41
CA ILE A 39 -3.14 13.44 2.11
C ILE A 39 -2.65 13.20 0.69
N THR A 40 -1.67 12.32 0.56
CA THR A 40 -1.29 11.71 -0.72
C THR A 40 -1.56 10.22 -0.66
N ILE A 41 -2.31 9.69 -1.63
CA ILE A 41 -2.58 8.27 -1.77
C ILE A 41 -1.82 7.74 -2.98
N VAL A 42 -0.98 6.73 -2.79
CA VAL A 42 -0.26 6.03 -3.87
C VAL A 42 -0.90 4.67 -4.09
N THR A 43 -1.27 4.40 -5.35
CA THR A 43 -1.99 3.19 -5.76
C THR A 43 -1.36 2.52 -6.97
N GLN A 44 -1.76 1.29 -7.27
CA GLN A 44 -1.20 0.53 -8.40
C GLN A 44 -2.21 0.25 -9.50
N MET A 45 -3.50 0.16 -9.18
CA MET A 45 -4.52 -0.34 -10.10
C MET A 45 -5.82 0.49 -10.04
N ASP A 46 -6.53 0.49 -11.16
CA ASP A 46 -7.83 1.15 -11.39
C ASP A 46 -8.97 0.16 -11.72
N GLY A 47 -8.76 -1.16 -11.54
CA GLY A 47 -9.74 -2.19 -11.90
C GLY A 47 -9.77 -3.43 -10.99
N ALA A 48 -10.66 -4.36 -11.34
CA ALA A 48 -10.95 -5.57 -10.57
C ALA A 48 -9.78 -6.60 -10.53
N TYR A 49 -9.85 -7.47 -9.51
CA TYR A 49 -8.77 -8.32 -9.01
C TYR A 49 -8.83 -9.74 -9.59
N HIS A 50 -7.86 -10.08 -10.45
CA HIS A 50 -7.34 -11.44 -10.62
C HIS A 50 -5.83 -11.34 -10.91
N GLN A 51 -5.01 -12.19 -10.28
CA GLN A 51 -3.54 -12.24 -10.47
C GLN A 51 -2.80 -10.93 -10.13
N TRP A 52 -2.89 -10.49 -8.87
CA TRP A 52 -2.34 -9.20 -8.41
C TRP A 52 -0.88 -8.99 -8.79
N VAL A 53 0.00 -10.00 -8.62
CA VAL A 53 1.44 -9.88 -8.94
C VAL A 53 1.61 -9.39 -10.37
N ARG A 54 0.89 -9.97 -11.34
CA ARG A 54 0.99 -9.58 -12.75
C ARG A 54 0.37 -8.21 -13.00
N ARG A 55 -0.79 -7.92 -12.41
CA ARG A 55 -1.50 -6.64 -12.60
C ARG A 55 -0.82 -5.44 -11.97
N THR A 56 0.00 -5.63 -10.96
CA THR A 56 0.78 -4.56 -10.34
C THR A 56 2.20 -4.45 -10.92
N THR A 57 2.55 -5.30 -11.89
CA THR A 57 3.86 -5.30 -12.58
C THR A 57 3.73 -5.29 -14.12
N ILE A 58 3.77 -6.45 -14.76
CA ILE A 58 3.85 -6.61 -16.21
C ILE A 58 2.56 -6.14 -16.92
N LEU A 59 1.41 -6.31 -16.28
CA LEU A 59 0.11 -5.82 -16.75
C LEU A 59 -0.27 -4.47 -16.12
N ALA A 60 0.62 -3.85 -15.33
CA ALA A 60 0.34 -2.54 -14.76
C ALA A 60 0.18 -1.47 -15.85
N PRO A 61 -0.58 -0.41 -15.59
CA PRO A 61 -0.70 0.71 -16.53
C PRO A 61 0.68 1.30 -16.87
N GLY A 62 0.91 1.61 -18.14
CA GLY A 62 2.20 2.13 -18.62
C GLY A 62 2.54 3.54 -18.14
N ARG A 63 1.51 4.33 -17.81
CA ARG A 63 1.63 5.74 -17.40
C ARG A 63 1.00 5.95 -16.04
N ALA A 64 1.68 6.75 -15.22
CA ALA A 64 1.10 7.22 -13.98
C ALA A 64 -0.14 8.07 -14.27
N LYS A 65 -1.12 8.01 -13.38
CA LYS A 65 -2.32 8.86 -13.42
C LYS A 65 -2.40 9.59 -12.10
N VAL A 66 -2.54 10.91 -12.15
CA VAL A 66 -2.75 11.74 -10.97
C VAL A 66 -4.15 12.32 -11.06
N TYR A 67 -4.89 12.28 -9.96
CA TYR A 67 -6.21 12.89 -9.85
C TYR A 67 -6.46 13.34 -8.40
N GLN A 68 -7.55 14.06 -8.19
CA GLN A 68 -7.97 14.53 -6.87
C GLN A 68 -9.18 13.72 -6.39
N ASP A 69 -9.22 13.48 -5.09
CA ASP A 69 -10.40 13.02 -4.36
C ASP A 69 -10.68 14.04 -3.25
N GLY A 70 -11.49 15.05 -3.58
CA GLY A 70 -11.59 16.26 -2.76
C GLY A 70 -10.23 16.94 -2.60
N PRO A 71 -9.78 17.27 -1.37
CA PRO A 71 -8.46 17.84 -1.12
C PRO A 71 -7.30 16.82 -1.23
N ALA A 72 -7.60 15.53 -1.30
CA ALA A 72 -6.58 14.48 -1.29
C ALA A 72 -6.01 14.23 -2.68
N ARG A 73 -4.68 14.21 -2.78
CA ARG A 73 -3.98 13.88 -4.02
C ARG A 73 -3.87 12.37 -4.19
N VAL A 74 -4.34 11.83 -5.31
CA VAL A 74 -4.19 10.41 -5.63
C VAL A 74 -3.23 10.22 -6.80
N VAL A 75 -2.30 9.28 -6.63
CA VAL A 75 -1.30 8.88 -7.63
C VAL A 75 -1.42 7.40 -7.90
N ARG A 76 -1.93 7.03 -9.07
CA ARG A 76 -1.80 5.66 -9.59
C ARG A 76 -0.44 5.55 -10.27
N LEU A 77 0.41 4.67 -9.77
CA LEU A 77 1.72 4.39 -10.35
C LEU A 77 1.58 3.86 -11.78
N GLY A 78 2.56 4.21 -12.61
CA GLY A 78 2.75 3.61 -13.93
C GLY A 78 4.08 2.86 -13.99
N ILE A 79 4.08 1.73 -14.70
CA ILE A 79 5.26 0.90 -14.94
C ILE A 79 5.58 0.94 -16.43
N SER A 80 6.71 1.53 -16.79
CA SER A 80 7.14 1.70 -18.18
C SER A 80 7.43 0.35 -18.85
N PRO A 81 7.46 0.26 -20.19
CA PRO A 81 7.83 -0.98 -20.89
C PRO A 81 9.19 -1.54 -20.45
N ALA A 82 10.19 -0.68 -20.23
CA ALA A 82 11.51 -1.09 -19.74
C ALA A 82 11.45 -1.64 -18.31
N GLU A 83 10.68 -1.00 -17.43
CA GLU A 83 10.46 -1.48 -16.06
C GLU A 83 9.70 -2.82 -16.05
N LYS A 84 8.74 -3.01 -16.95
CA LYS A 84 8.03 -4.28 -17.11
C LYS A 84 8.96 -5.40 -17.56
N LEU A 85 9.83 -5.12 -18.53
CA LEU A 85 10.82 -6.08 -19.01
C LEU A 85 11.79 -6.48 -17.89
N PHE A 86 12.25 -5.50 -17.10
CA PHE A 86 13.07 -5.75 -15.92
C PHE A 86 12.34 -6.60 -14.88
N LEU A 87 11.07 -6.32 -14.60
CA LEU A 87 10.27 -7.03 -13.59
C LEU A 87 9.83 -8.44 -14.04
N LEU A 88 9.74 -8.70 -15.35
CA LEU A 88 9.22 -9.94 -15.92
C LEU A 88 9.82 -11.22 -15.32
N PRO A 89 11.16 -11.41 -15.27
CA PRO A 89 11.74 -12.64 -14.69
C PRO A 89 11.31 -12.81 -13.24
N PHE A 90 11.33 -11.74 -12.44
CA PHE A 90 10.99 -11.80 -11.02
C PHE A 90 9.51 -12.09 -10.77
N VAL A 91 8.62 -11.67 -11.67
CA VAL A 91 7.20 -12.01 -11.62
C VAL A 91 6.97 -13.48 -11.94
N LEU A 92 7.72 -14.04 -12.90
CA LEU A 92 7.64 -15.46 -13.26
C LEU A 92 8.23 -16.36 -12.17
N TYR A 93 9.32 -15.93 -11.52
CA TYR A 93 10.00 -16.66 -10.46
C TYR A 93 9.55 -16.27 -9.04
N TYR A 94 8.44 -15.53 -8.89
CA TYR A 94 7.98 -15.03 -7.59
C TYR A 94 7.81 -16.14 -6.54
N ALA A 95 7.32 -17.31 -6.97
CA ALA A 95 7.15 -18.47 -6.10
C ALA A 95 8.49 -19.15 -5.73
N ALA A 96 9.51 -19.02 -6.57
CA ALA A 96 10.82 -19.66 -6.39
C ALA A 96 11.80 -18.81 -5.58
N SER A 97 11.74 -17.47 -5.68
CA SER A 97 12.61 -16.57 -4.90
C SER A 97 11.90 -15.28 -4.50
N ARG A 98 11.34 -15.28 -3.29
CA ARG A 98 10.65 -14.11 -2.72
C ARG A 98 11.62 -12.94 -2.46
N GLN A 99 12.83 -13.21 -2.01
CA GLN A 99 13.82 -12.17 -1.70
C GLN A 99 14.27 -11.40 -2.95
N LEU A 100 14.60 -12.14 -4.01
CA LEU A 100 15.03 -11.54 -5.27
C LEU A 100 13.88 -10.75 -5.92
N SER A 101 12.67 -11.29 -5.85
CA SER A 101 11.47 -10.59 -6.32
C SER A 101 11.20 -9.32 -5.53
N GLN A 102 11.36 -9.36 -4.20
CA GLN A 102 11.22 -8.17 -3.37
C GLN A 102 12.24 -7.10 -3.76
N TRP A 103 13.52 -7.46 -3.92
CA TRP A 103 14.56 -6.51 -4.34
C TRP A 103 14.24 -5.84 -5.68
N ALA A 104 13.71 -6.59 -6.66
CA ALA A 104 13.30 -6.04 -7.94
C ALA A 104 12.10 -5.08 -7.80
N MET A 105 11.12 -5.43 -6.97
CA MET A 105 9.96 -4.57 -6.67
C MET A 105 10.41 -3.29 -5.94
N ASP A 106 11.32 -3.37 -4.97
CA ASP A 106 11.92 -2.22 -4.28
C ASP A 106 12.61 -1.29 -5.28
N SER A 107 13.37 -1.85 -6.22
CA SER A 107 14.14 -1.09 -7.22
C SER A 107 13.27 -0.32 -8.21
N VAL A 108 12.05 -0.78 -8.48
CA VAL A 108 11.13 -0.13 -9.44
C VAL A 108 10.00 0.59 -8.72
N ILE A 109 9.19 -0.16 -7.97
CA ILE A 109 7.96 0.33 -7.35
C ILE A 109 8.30 1.09 -6.06
N GLY A 110 9.20 0.54 -5.24
CA GLY A 110 9.68 1.20 -4.03
C GLY A 110 10.23 2.61 -4.31
N ARG A 111 11.13 2.74 -5.29
CA ARG A 111 11.66 4.05 -5.72
C ARG A 111 10.58 5.04 -6.16
N LYS A 112 9.49 4.59 -6.77
CA LYS A 112 8.38 5.47 -7.17
C LYS A 112 7.55 5.92 -5.96
N ILE A 113 7.29 5.03 -5.01
CA ILE A 113 6.61 5.37 -3.75
C ILE A 113 7.47 6.33 -2.93
N GLU A 114 8.80 6.10 -2.89
CA GLU A 114 9.75 6.87 -2.10
C GLU A 114 9.70 8.37 -2.43
N ARG A 115 9.42 8.73 -3.70
CA ARG A 115 9.26 10.11 -4.15
C ARG A 115 8.17 10.88 -3.39
N TYR A 116 7.16 10.18 -2.91
CA TYR A 116 6.04 10.77 -2.16
C TYR A 116 6.24 10.70 -0.65
N ALA A 117 7.22 9.92 -0.18
CA ALA A 117 7.51 9.76 1.24
C ALA A 117 8.40 10.88 1.81
N HIS A 118 9.06 11.69 0.97
CA HIS A 118 10.00 12.73 1.41
C HIS A 118 9.38 13.79 2.32
N THR A 119 8.09 14.08 2.15
CA THR A 119 7.37 15.09 2.95
C THR A 119 6.40 14.45 3.93
N ALA A 120 6.35 13.12 4.04
CA ALA A 120 5.38 12.42 4.85
C ALA A 120 5.79 12.40 6.33
N ASN A 121 4.85 12.71 7.22
CA ASN A 121 4.99 12.55 8.67
C ASN A 121 4.54 11.16 9.13
N LEU A 122 3.74 10.45 8.32
CA LEU A 122 3.24 9.11 8.60
C LEU A 122 2.97 8.39 7.29
N ILE A 123 3.30 7.10 7.23
CA ILE A 123 2.94 6.19 6.14
C ILE A 123 1.86 5.23 6.64
N HIS A 124 0.70 5.23 5.98
CA HIS A 124 -0.43 4.37 6.30
C HIS A 124 -0.68 3.37 5.16
N ALA A 125 -0.28 2.11 5.36
CA ALA A 125 -0.58 1.04 4.42
C ALA A 125 -2.00 0.50 4.61
N ILE A 126 -2.77 0.48 3.53
CA ILE A 126 -4.13 -0.05 3.46
C ILE A 126 -4.02 -1.40 2.76
N HIS A 127 -4.07 -2.47 3.55
CA HIS A 127 -3.90 -3.82 3.02
C HIS A 127 -5.14 -4.30 2.29
N THR A 128 -5.05 -4.31 0.96
CA THR A 128 -6.08 -4.83 0.04
C THR A 128 -5.49 -5.86 -0.93
N GLY A 129 -4.74 -6.82 -0.38
CA GLY A 129 -4.30 -8.05 -1.05
C GLY A 129 -2.89 -8.07 -1.66
N ALA A 130 -2.28 -6.92 -1.97
CA ALA A 130 -0.94 -6.88 -2.56
C ALA A 130 0.17 -6.83 -1.49
N TYR A 131 0.46 -7.96 -0.83
CA TYR A 131 1.34 -8.04 0.35
C TYR A 131 2.70 -7.35 0.22
N TYR A 132 3.31 -7.39 -0.97
CA TYR A 132 4.61 -6.78 -1.20
C TYR A 132 4.58 -5.25 -1.11
N LEU A 133 3.43 -4.62 -1.39
CA LEU A 133 3.27 -3.17 -1.33
C LEU A 133 3.38 -2.66 0.09
N ASP A 134 2.82 -3.40 1.05
CA ASP A 134 2.89 -3.03 2.46
C ASP A 134 4.32 -3.17 2.98
N TRP A 135 5.05 -4.22 2.56
CA TRP A 135 6.47 -4.38 2.83
C TRP A 135 7.32 -3.26 2.21
N LEU A 136 7.02 -2.85 0.97
CA LEU A 136 7.69 -1.70 0.34
C LEU A 136 7.49 -0.42 1.15
N ALA A 137 6.24 -0.15 1.55
CA ALA A 137 5.90 1.02 2.33
C ALA A 137 6.61 1.00 3.70
N TYR A 138 6.66 -0.15 4.37
CA TYR A 138 7.41 -0.34 5.61
C TYR A 138 8.92 -0.10 5.43
N ASN A 139 9.54 -0.69 4.41
CA ASN A 139 10.97 -0.50 4.14
C ASN A 139 11.30 0.98 3.91
N ILE A 140 10.44 1.70 3.18
CA ILE A 140 10.57 3.15 2.96
C ILE A 140 10.43 3.91 4.28
N ALA A 141 9.44 3.55 5.10
CA ALA A 141 9.21 4.15 6.40
C ALA A 141 10.44 4.00 7.32
N ARG A 142 11.01 2.79 7.42
CA ARG A 142 12.23 2.53 8.18
C ARG A 142 13.43 3.29 7.64
N LYS A 143 13.64 3.29 6.32
CA LYS A 143 14.73 4.03 5.67
C LYS A 143 14.68 5.53 5.95
N LYS A 144 13.48 6.10 6.09
CA LYS A 144 13.27 7.54 6.34
C LYS A 144 12.94 7.90 7.79
N ASN A 145 12.94 6.92 8.69
CA ASN A 145 12.53 7.08 10.09
C ASN A 145 11.12 7.71 10.23
N ILE A 146 10.17 7.24 9.43
CA ILE A 146 8.77 7.68 9.43
C ILE A 146 7.91 6.63 10.17
N PRO A 147 6.97 7.04 11.03
CA PRO A 147 5.96 6.16 11.60
C PRO A 147 5.16 5.41 10.52
N PHE A 148 5.00 4.11 10.71
CA PHE A 148 4.34 3.18 9.79
C PHE A 148 3.14 2.52 10.47
N VAL A 149 1.96 2.72 9.87
CA VAL A 149 0.69 2.17 10.34
C VAL A 149 0.09 1.28 9.26
N VAL A 150 -0.52 0.16 9.67
CA VAL A 150 -1.22 -0.73 8.73
C VAL A 150 -2.68 -0.88 9.14
N THR A 151 -3.59 -0.74 8.17
CA THR A 151 -4.98 -1.20 8.30
C THR A 151 -5.19 -2.44 7.46
N LEU A 152 -5.86 -3.43 8.06
CA LEU A 152 -6.12 -4.71 7.44
C LEU A 152 -7.59 -4.84 7.07
N TYR A 153 -7.85 -5.41 5.90
CA TYR A 153 -9.20 -5.79 5.45
C TYR A 153 -9.21 -7.26 5.03
N THR A 154 -8.52 -8.10 5.80
CA THR A 154 -8.39 -9.54 5.52
C THR A 154 -9.41 -10.34 6.33
N HIS A 155 -9.96 -11.39 5.71
CA HIS A 155 -10.81 -12.33 6.43
C HIS A 155 -9.99 -13.21 7.38
N PRO A 156 -10.43 -13.42 8.64
CA PRO A 156 -9.73 -14.23 9.65
C PRO A 156 -9.42 -15.69 9.23
N THR A 157 -10.09 -16.19 8.19
CA THR A 157 -9.94 -17.56 7.68
C THR A 157 -8.89 -17.71 6.57
N GLU A 158 -8.26 -16.62 6.11
CA GLU A 158 -7.20 -16.71 5.12
C GLU A 158 -5.93 -17.34 5.74
N LYS A 159 -5.73 -18.66 5.54
CA LYS A 159 -4.58 -19.44 6.06
C LYS A 159 -3.18 -18.97 5.62
N LYS A 160 -3.02 -17.82 4.95
CA LYS A 160 -1.78 -17.36 4.29
C LYS A 160 -1.13 -16.13 4.93
N LEU A 161 -1.39 -15.85 6.21
CA LEU A 161 -0.84 -14.68 6.90
C LEU A 161 0.56 -14.81 7.50
N SER A 162 1.22 -15.98 7.43
CA SER A 162 2.53 -16.15 8.07
C SER A 162 3.60 -15.16 7.57
N SER A 163 3.56 -14.74 6.30
CA SER A 163 4.46 -13.70 5.77
C SER A 163 4.09 -12.26 6.15
N LEU A 164 2.85 -12.04 6.58
CA LEU A 164 2.37 -10.75 7.07
C LEU A 164 2.57 -10.58 8.56
N HIS A 165 2.58 -11.66 9.33
CA HIS A 165 2.80 -11.60 10.77
C HIS A 165 4.07 -10.81 11.14
N ARG A 166 5.17 -11.03 10.40
CA ARG A 166 6.39 -10.22 10.61
C ARG A 166 6.20 -8.72 10.36
N LEU A 167 5.43 -8.35 9.34
CA LEU A 167 5.12 -6.95 9.07
C LEU A 167 4.25 -6.37 10.19
N TYR A 168 3.32 -7.17 10.72
CA TYR A 168 2.39 -6.76 11.77
C TYR A 168 3.12 -6.45 13.07
N GLN A 169 4.02 -7.34 13.49
CA GLN A 169 4.86 -7.12 14.65
C GLN A 169 5.81 -5.93 14.49
N ALA A 170 6.21 -5.64 13.25
CA ALA A 170 7.17 -4.58 12.97
C ALA A 170 6.54 -3.19 12.75
N ALA A 171 5.23 -3.11 12.50
CA ALA A 171 4.53 -1.86 12.33
C ALA A 171 4.44 -1.09 13.66
N ASP A 172 4.50 0.24 13.61
CA ASP A 172 4.39 1.06 14.83
C ASP A 172 2.94 1.09 15.36
N ALA A 173 1.95 0.84 14.48
CA ALA A 173 0.58 0.57 14.88
C ALA A 173 -0.17 -0.30 13.86
N LEU A 174 -1.13 -1.07 14.37
CA LEU A 174 -2.10 -1.83 13.59
C LEU A 174 -3.51 -1.33 13.88
N ILE A 175 -4.29 -1.09 12.84
CA ILE A 175 -5.68 -0.71 12.95
C ILE A 175 -6.54 -1.88 12.46
N ALA A 176 -7.21 -2.51 13.41
CA ALA A 176 -8.27 -3.47 13.15
C ALA A 176 -9.62 -2.75 12.96
N MET A 177 -10.49 -3.29 12.11
CA MET A 177 -11.84 -2.77 11.88
C MET A 177 -12.82 -3.20 12.98
N THR A 178 -12.55 -4.32 13.66
CA THR A 178 -13.41 -4.85 14.73
C THR A 178 -12.61 -5.34 15.93
N ALA A 179 -13.26 -5.46 17.09
CA ALA A 179 -12.67 -6.06 18.27
C ALA A 179 -12.28 -7.54 18.06
N VAL A 180 -13.08 -8.28 17.28
CA VAL A 180 -12.78 -9.68 16.92
C VAL A 180 -11.51 -9.76 16.09
N GLU A 181 -11.37 -8.91 15.07
CA GLU A 181 -10.17 -8.83 14.25
C GLU A 181 -8.95 -8.43 15.10
N LYS A 182 -9.09 -7.45 16.00
CA LYS A 182 -8.02 -7.07 16.92
C LYS A 182 -7.53 -8.27 17.74
N ASN A 183 -8.45 -9.00 18.36
CA ASN A 183 -8.09 -10.16 19.19
C ASN A 183 -7.40 -11.25 18.35
N TRP A 184 -7.89 -11.48 17.14
CA TRP A 184 -7.28 -12.45 16.22
C TRP A 184 -5.88 -12.01 15.73
N LEU A 185 -5.66 -10.72 15.46
CA LEU A 185 -4.35 -10.18 15.07
C LEU A 185 -3.32 -10.27 16.20
N VAL A 186 -3.76 -10.03 17.44
CA VAL A 186 -2.90 -10.15 18.63
C VAL A 186 -2.57 -11.62 18.94
N SER A 187 -3.43 -12.56 18.54
CA SER A 187 -3.22 -14.00 18.76
C SER A 187 -2.41 -14.71 17.67
N GLN A 188 -1.97 -14.00 16.61
CA GLN A 188 -1.17 -14.61 15.55
C GLN A 188 0.26 -14.90 15.99
#